data_AF-A0A925TSV2-F1
#
_entry.id   AF-A0A925TSV2-F1
#
_cell.length_a   1.000
_cell.length_b   1.000
_cell.length_c   1.000
_cell.angle_alpha   90.00
_cell.angle_beta   90.00
_cell.angle_gamma   90.00
#
_symmetry.space_group_name_H-M   'P 1'
#
loop_
_entity.id
_entity.type
_entity.pdbx_description
1 polymer ?
#
loop_
_entity_poly.entity_id
_entity_poly.type
_entity_poly.pdbx_seq_one_letter_code
_entity_poly.pdbx_strand_id
1 'polypeptide(L)'
;SNISDPNEYKAIREAYAEKYPEYKKAVLDGHITDPKRNEHIITYEKVTARLSNPLWKVFDLLFLVFGLYHGTNGMLNIIDDYARNKAVRLTLVAASWVLAAFLFVQGTLTVVTAGVYAPPLGVENILQKVASK
;
A
#
# COMPACT_ATOMS: atom_id res chain seq x y z
N SER A 1 -16.21 9.95 5.15
CA SER A 1 -15.24 10.99 4.78
C SER A 1 -15.13 11.01 3.27
N ASN A 2 -15.16 12.19 2.65
CA ASN A 2 -15.03 12.34 1.20
C ASN A 2 -13.58 12.02 0.82
N ILE A 3 -13.35 10.99 0.01
CA ILE A 3 -12.03 10.42 -0.29
C ILE A 3 -11.16 11.43 -1.08
N SER A 4 -11.79 12.48 -1.63
CA SER A 4 -11.19 13.49 -2.50
C SER A 4 -11.47 14.93 -2.04
N ASP A 5 -11.42 15.23 -0.74
CA ASP A 5 -11.50 16.63 -0.28
C ASP A 5 -10.17 17.35 -0.56
N PRO A 6 -10.14 18.37 -1.44
CA PRO A 6 -8.91 19.13 -1.73
C PRO A 6 -8.35 19.84 -0.50
N ASN A 7 -9.21 20.15 0.48
CA ASN A 7 -8.81 20.85 1.72
C ASN A 7 -8.03 19.92 2.66
N GLU A 8 -8.38 18.63 2.72
CA GLU A 8 -7.68 17.62 3.52
C GLU A 8 -6.23 17.47 3.06
N TYR A 9 -6.01 17.39 1.74
CA TYR A 9 -4.67 17.29 1.19
C TYR A 9 -3.84 18.54 1.43
N LYS A 10 -4.45 19.72 1.29
CA LYS A 10 -3.77 20.98 1.59
C LYS A 10 -3.31 21.03 3.06
N ALA A 11 -4.18 20.62 3.99
CA ALA A 11 -3.84 20.53 5.41
C ALA A 11 -2.70 19.51 5.69
N ILE A 12 -2.72 18.34 5.06
CA ILE A 12 -1.64 17.35 5.17
C ILE A 12 -0.32 17.94 4.64
N ARG A 13 -0.35 18.65 3.51
CA ARG A 13 0.84 19.28 2.94
C ARG A 13 1.41 20.38 3.81
N GLU A 14 0.56 21.21 4.40
CA GLU A 14 0.99 22.26 5.32
C GLU A 14 1.66 21.63 6.55
N ALA A 15 1.05 20.59 7.14
CA ALA A 15 1.63 19.85 8.26
C ALA A 15 2.95 19.15 7.89
N TYR A 16 3.06 18.57 6.69
CA TYR A 16 4.31 17.98 6.20
C TYR A 16 5.39 19.03 5.90
N ALA A 17 5.03 20.19 5.34
CA ALA A 17 5.95 21.30 5.06
C ALA A 17 6.47 21.96 6.34
N GLU A 18 5.70 21.93 7.43
CA GLU A 18 6.15 22.36 8.75
C GLU A 18 7.17 21.38 9.34
N LYS A 19 6.89 20.08 9.22
CA LYS A 19 7.73 19.01 9.78
C LYS A 19 9.02 18.76 8.99
N TYR A 20 9.01 19.02 7.69
CA TYR A 20 10.08 18.70 6.74
C TYR A 20 10.46 19.95 5.92
N PRO A 21 11.52 20.69 6.32
CA PRO A 21 11.94 21.90 5.64
C PRO A 21 12.35 21.67 4.18
N GLU A 22 12.84 20.48 3.84
CA GLU A 22 13.19 20.09 2.48
C GLU A 22 11.95 19.92 1.60
N TYR A 23 10.87 19.37 2.18
CA TYR A 23 9.58 19.25 1.50
C TYR A 23 9.00 20.64 1.19
N LYS A 24 9.05 21.56 2.16
CA LYS A 24 8.65 22.95 1.96
C LYS A 24 9.41 23.59 0.79
N LYS A 25 10.74 23.39 0.75
CA LYS A 25 11.58 23.89 -0.34
C LYS A 25 11.19 23.27 -1.69
N ALA A 26 10.96 21.95 -1.75
CA ALA A 26 10.55 21.26 -2.97
C ALA A 26 9.17 21.70 -3.51
N VAL A 27 8.24 22.06 -2.61
CA VAL A 27 6.95 22.66 -2.99
C VAL A 27 7.16 24.06 -3.58
N LEU A 28 7.99 24.89 -2.94
CA LEU A 28 8.28 26.26 -3.39
C LEU A 28 9.05 26.30 -4.72
N ASP A 29 9.98 25.36 -4.91
CA ASP A 29 10.77 25.19 -6.13
C ASP A 29 9.93 24.57 -7.28
N GLY A 30 8.64 24.27 -7.06
CA GLY A 30 7.71 23.78 -8.08
C GLY A 30 7.86 22.29 -8.43
N HIS A 31 8.70 21.56 -7.69
CA HIS A 31 8.88 20.12 -7.88
C HIS A 31 7.69 19.28 -7.40
N ILE A 32 6.81 19.86 -6.57
CA ILE A 32 5.60 19.21 -6.04
C ILE A 32 4.38 20.07 -6.41
N THR A 33 3.55 19.53 -7.29
CA THR A 33 2.35 20.21 -7.78
C THR A 33 1.12 19.92 -6.91
N ASP A 34 0.16 20.85 -6.91
CA ASP A 34 -1.14 20.61 -6.30
C ASP A 34 -1.87 19.45 -7.02
N PRO A 35 -2.76 18.71 -6.32
CA PRO A 35 -3.51 17.63 -6.94
C PRO A 35 -4.37 18.19 -8.04
N LYS A 36 -4.49 17.43 -9.12
CA LYS A 36 -5.42 17.79 -10.18
C LYS A 36 -6.85 17.75 -9.64
N ARG A 37 -7.71 18.59 -10.22
CA ARG A 37 -9.14 18.58 -9.91
C ARG A 37 -9.69 17.16 -10.16
N ASN A 38 -10.25 16.54 -9.12
CA ASN A 38 -10.75 15.15 -9.07
C ASN A 38 -9.68 14.04 -8.91
N GLU A 39 -8.48 14.38 -8.47
CA GLU A 39 -7.48 13.37 -8.13
C GLU A 39 -7.85 12.63 -6.83
N HIS A 40 -7.77 11.29 -6.86
CA HIS A 40 -8.01 10.46 -5.69
C HIS A 40 -6.75 10.40 -4.83
N ILE A 41 -6.84 11.01 -3.65
CA ILE A 41 -5.70 11.18 -2.75
C ILE A 41 -5.70 10.03 -1.75
N ILE A 42 -4.74 9.12 -1.93
CA ILE A 42 -4.56 7.96 -1.07
C ILE A 42 -3.56 8.30 0.04
N THR A 43 -4.04 8.36 1.28
CA THR A 43 -3.22 8.61 2.47
C THR A 43 -3.14 7.35 3.33
N TYR A 44 -2.15 7.29 4.22
CA TYR A 44 -1.97 6.16 5.13
C TYR A 44 -3.20 5.96 6.03
N GLU A 45 -3.79 7.04 6.54
CA GLU A 45 -4.99 7.02 7.38
C GLU A 45 -6.18 6.42 6.64
N LYS A 46 -6.35 6.77 5.35
CA LYS A 46 -7.45 6.22 4.52
C LYS A 46 -7.27 4.73 4.28
N VAL A 47 -6.05 4.29 3.99
CA VAL A 47 -5.72 2.87 3.75
C VAL A 47 -5.92 2.04 5.02
N THR A 48 -5.41 2.51 6.17
CA THR A 48 -5.57 1.82 7.45
C THR A 48 -7.01 1.80 7.93
N ALA A 49 -7.78 2.87 7.72
CA ALA A 49 -9.21 2.89 8.01
C ALA A 49 -9.99 1.87 7.15
N ARG A 50 -9.73 1.77 5.84
CA ARG A 50 -10.37 0.74 4.99
C ARG A 50 -10.00 -0.67 5.45
N LEU A 51 -8.71 -0.92 5.71
CA LEU A 51 -8.22 -2.23 6.12
C LEU A 51 -8.61 -2.61 7.55
N SER A 52 -9.09 -1.68 8.38
CA SER A 52 -9.70 -2.03 9.68
C SER A 52 -10.95 -2.91 9.55
N ASN A 53 -11.63 -2.87 8.40
CA ASN A 53 -12.81 -3.70 8.14
C ASN A 53 -12.39 -5.10 7.65
N PRO A 54 -12.80 -6.18 8.34
CA PRO A 54 -12.41 -7.54 8.00
C PRO A 54 -12.88 -8.00 6.61
N LEU A 55 -14.00 -7.48 6.09
CA LEU A 55 -14.49 -7.83 4.75
C LEU A 55 -13.51 -7.41 3.66
N TRP A 56 -12.92 -6.21 3.78
CA TRP A 56 -11.94 -5.71 2.83
C TRP A 56 -10.63 -6.49 2.90
N LYS A 57 -10.20 -6.93 4.09
CA LYS A 57 -9.03 -7.80 4.24
C LYS A 57 -9.21 -9.13 3.52
N VAL A 58 -10.37 -9.79 3.69
CA VAL A 58 -10.66 -11.05 3.01
C VAL A 58 -10.66 -10.86 1.49
N PHE A 59 -11.27 -9.78 1.00
CA PHE A 59 -11.24 -9.46 -0.43
C PHE A 59 -9.82 -9.27 -0.96
N ASP A 60 -8.99 -8.49 -0.27
CA ASP A 60 -7.60 -8.22 -0.68
C ASP A 60 -6.74 -9.52 -0.65
N LEU A 61 -6.97 -10.41 0.32
CA LEU A 61 -6.31 -11.72 0.39
C LEU A 61 -6.75 -12.67 -0.73
N LEU A 62 -8.04 -12.70 -1.07
CA LEU A 62 -8.53 -13.48 -2.20
C LEU A 62 -7.91 -12.97 -3.51
N PHE A 63 -7.89 -11.65 -3.69
CA PHE A 63 -7.26 -11.04 -4.86
C PHE A 63 -5.76 -11.35 -4.94
N LEU A 64 -5.05 -11.35 -3.81
CA LEU A 64 -3.64 -11.74 -3.74
C LEU A 64 -3.43 -13.18 -4.24
N VAL A 65 -4.23 -14.14 -3.76
CA VAL A 65 -4.15 -15.53 -4.18
C VAL A 65 -4.42 -15.66 -5.69
N PHE A 66 -5.50 -15.07 -6.19
CA PHE A 66 -5.85 -15.15 -7.61
C PHE A 66 -4.80 -14.48 -8.50
N GLY A 67 -4.33 -13.30 -8.12
CA GLY A 67 -3.32 -12.56 -8.86
C GLY A 67 -1.98 -13.30 -8.93
N LEU A 68 -1.51 -13.85 -7.81
CA LEU A 68 -0.28 -14.65 -7.79
C LEU A 68 -0.45 -15.96 -8.56
N TYR A 69 -1.54 -16.69 -8.35
CA TYR A 69 -1.79 -17.94 -9.08
C TYR A 69 -1.82 -17.71 -10.59
N HIS A 70 -2.56 -16.69 -11.05
CA HIS A 70 -2.63 -16.34 -12.46
C HIS A 70 -1.27 -15.89 -13.01
N GLY A 71 -0.59 -14.98 -12.30
CA GLY A 71 0.73 -14.47 -12.70
C GLY A 71 1.79 -15.57 -12.79
N THR A 72 1.82 -16.48 -11.81
CA THR A 72 2.75 -17.62 -11.82
C THR A 72 2.44 -18.59 -12.93
N ASN A 73 1.18 -18.97 -13.17
CA ASN A 73 0.84 -19.85 -14.30
C ASN A 73 1.21 -19.23 -15.65
N GLY A 74 0.95 -17.93 -15.84
CA GLY A 74 1.37 -17.21 -17.04
C GLY A 74 2.89 -17.22 -17.22
N MET A 75 3.64 -16.98 -16.13
CA MET A 75 5.10 -17.04 -16.13
C MET A 75 5.62 -18.44 -16.51
N LEU A 76 5.02 -19.49 -15.95
CA LEU A 76 5.42 -20.87 -16.26
C LEU A 76 5.17 -21.21 -17.73
N ASN A 77 4.06 -20.78 -18.32
CA ASN A 77 3.80 -20.95 -19.75
C ASN A 77 4.85 -20.23 -20.61
N ILE A 78 5.19 -18.98 -20.29
CA ILE A 78 6.26 -18.23 -20.99
C ILE A 78 7.60 -18.96 -20.86
N ILE A 79 7.94 -19.46 -19.66
CA ILE A 79 9.18 -20.20 -19.46
C ILE A 79 9.21 -21.46 -20.33
N ASP A 80 8.11 -22.21 -20.40
CA ASP A 80 8.04 -23.42 -21.22
C ASP A 80 8.16 -23.12 -22.72
N ASP A 81 7.63 -21.98 -23.20
CA ASP A 81 7.70 -21.58 -24.60
C ASP A 81 9.10 -21.06 -25.03
N TYR A 82 9.80 -20.36 -24.13
CA TYR A 82 11.03 -19.64 -24.47
C TYR A 82 12.33 -20.31 -23.95
N ALA A 83 12.29 -21.06 -22.84
CA ALA A 83 13.48 -21.66 -22.24
C ALA A 83 13.82 -23.04 -22.84
N ARG A 84 14.54 -23.05 -23.96
CA ARG A 84 14.95 -24.29 -24.66
C ARG A 84 15.99 -25.11 -23.90
N ASN A 85 16.83 -24.47 -23.09
CA ASN A 85 17.85 -25.16 -22.29
C ASN A 85 17.24 -25.70 -20.99
N LYS A 86 17.38 -27.01 -20.74
CA LYS A 86 16.81 -27.68 -19.55
C LYS A 86 17.27 -27.08 -18.22
N ALA A 87 18.54 -26.72 -18.09
CA ALA A 87 19.08 -26.14 -16.86
C ALA A 87 18.51 -24.74 -16.62
N VAL A 88 18.42 -23.92 -17.69
CA VAL A 88 17.81 -22.58 -17.61
C VAL A 88 16.33 -22.68 -17.25
N ARG A 89 15.59 -23.60 -17.89
CA ARG A 89 14.17 -23.82 -17.60
C ARG A 89 13.96 -24.19 -16.13
N LEU A 90 14.73 -25.14 -15.60
CA LEU A 90 14.64 -25.55 -14.20
C LEU A 90 14.87 -24.37 -13.25
N THR A 91 15.93 -23.60 -13.49
CA THR A 91 16.25 -22.42 -12.66
C THR A 91 15.13 -21.38 -12.70
N LEU A 92 14.57 -21.08 -13.87
CA LEU A 92 13.49 -20.10 -14.02
C LEU A 92 12.19 -20.56 -13.36
N VAL A 93 11.82 -21.84 -13.50
CA VAL A 93 10.65 -22.42 -12.83
C VAL A 93 10.83 -22.36 -11.31
N ALA A 94 11.99 -22.77 -10.79
CA ALA A 94 12.28 -22.70 -9.37
C ALA A 94 12.24 -21.27 -8.85
N ALA A 95 12.87 -20.32 -9.56
CA ALA A 95 12.84 -18.91 -9.20
C ALA A 95 11.42 -18.33 -9.20
N SER A 96 10.57 -18.72 -10.17
CA SER A 96 9.17 -18.27 -10.24
C SER A 96 8.36 -18.73 -9.03
N TRP A 97 8.51 -19.99 -8.62
CA TRP A 97 7.83 -20.52 -7.44
C TRP A 97 8.35 -19.91 -6.13
N VAL A 98 9.66 -19.71 -6.00
CA VAL A 98 10.26 -19.03 -4.84
C VAL A 98 9.74 -17.59 -4.74
N LEU A 99 9.71 -16.86 -5.86
CA LEU A 99 9.21 -15.50 -5.89
C LEU A 99 7.71 -15.44 -5.56
N ALA A 100 6.91 -16.35 -6.10
CA ALA A 100 5.48 -16.44 -5.81
C ALA A 100 5.23 -16.70 -4.31
N ALA A 101 5.95 -17.64 -3.71
CA ALA A 101 5.85 -17.94 -2.28
C ALA A 101 6.29 -16.73 -1.42
N PHE A 102 7.39 -16.07 -1.78
CA PHE A 102 7.86 -14.88 -1.09
C PHE A 102 6.82 -13.74 -1.12
N LEU A 103 6.28 -13.44 -2.31
CA LEU A 103 5.26 -12.40 -2.48
C LEU A 103 3.95 -12.76 -1.76
N PHE A 104 3.58 -14.04 -1.73
CA PHE A 104 2.41 -14.50 -0.98
C PHE A 104 2.56 -14.23 0.52
N VAL A 105 3.72 -14.60 1.10
CA VAL A 105 4.00 -14.36 2.52
C VAL A 105 4.05 -12.86 2.82
N GLN A 106 4.79 -12.08 2.04
CA GLN A 106 4.89 -10.64 2.22
C GLN A 106 3.52 -9.94 2.09
N GLY A 107 2.76 -10.26 1.04
CA GLY A 107 1.44 -9.67 0.82
C GLY A 107 0.44 -10.03 1.92
N THR A 108 0.45 -11.28 2.37
CA THR A 108 -0.41 -11.72 3.49
C THR A 108 -0.04 -10.99 4.78
N LEU A 109 1.26 -10.90 5.09
CA LEU A 109 1.74 -10.15 6.26
C LEU A 109 1.29 -8.69 6.19
N THR A 110 1.43 -8.03 5.05
CA THR A 110 1.00 -6.63 4.87
C THR A 110 -0.51 -6.47 5.09
N VAL A 111 -1.36 -7.30 4.49
CA VAL A 111 -2.82 -7.17 4.62
C VAL A 111 -3.31 -7.49 6.02
N VAL A 112 -2.75 -8.54 6.65
CA VAL A 112 -3.14 -8.93 8.00
C VAL A 112 -2.71 -7.88 9.04
N THR A 113 -1.51 -7.30 8.90
CA THR A 113 -0.99 -6.30 9.85
C THR A 113 -1.55 -4.89 9.60
N ALA A 114 -1.86 -4.54 8.34
CA ALA A 114 -2.48 -3.25 8.02
C ALA A 114 -3.85 -3.11 8.70
N GLY A 115 -4.17 -1.90 9.16
CA GLY A 115 -5.43 -1.61 9.85
C GLY A 115 -5.41 -1.89 11.36
N VAL A 116 -4.33 -2.43 11.93
CA VAL A 116 -4.09 -2.32 13.38
C VAL A 116 -3.67 -0.88 13.66
N TYR A 117 -4.64 -0.02 13.99
CA TYR A 117 -4.35 1.25 14.63
C TYR A 117 -3.97 0.97 16.07
N ALA A 118 -2.68 0.73 16.33
CA ALA A 118 -2.13 0.80 17.67
C ALA A 118 -1.72 2.27 17.89
N PRO A 119 -2.54 3.11 18.54
CA PRO A 119 -2.05 4.41 18.96
C PRO A 119 -0.78 4.17 19.80
N PRO A 120 0.29 4.97 19.63
CA PRO A 120 1.43 4.88 20.54
C PRO A 120 0.91 4.97 21.97
N LEU A 121 1.33 4.07 22.85
CA LEU A 121 0.88 4.00 24.25
C LEU A 121 0.90 5.43 24.83
N GLY A 122 -0.28 5.99 25.11
CA GLY A 122 -0.44 7.38 25.57
C GLY A 122 -1.31 8.33 24.73
N VAL A 123 -1.68 8.03 23.48
CA VAL A 123 -2.56 8.95 22.69
C VAL A 123 -4.04 8.84 23.07
N GLU A 124 -4.47 7.71 23.62
CA GLU A 124 -5.84 7.50 24.13
C GLU A 124 -6.30 8.59 25.13
N ASN A 125 -5.36 9.09 25.95
CA ASN A 125 -5.61 10.20 26.88
C ASN A 125 -5.79 11.56 26.19
N ILE A 126 -5.21 11.78 25.01
CA ILE A 126 -5.29 13.05 24.27
C ILE A 126 -6.61 13.11 23.49
N LEU A 127 -7.04 12.01 22.87
CA LEU A 127 -8.27 11.96 22.11
C LEU A 127 -9.51 12.04 23.02
N GLN A 128 -9.47 11.43 24.22
CA GLN A 128 -10.53 11.64 25.20
C GLN A 128 -10.60 13.09 25.70
N LYS A 129 -9.45 13.73 25.93
CA LYS A 129 -9.37 15.12 26.41
C LYS A 129 -9.84 16.15 25.38
N VAL A 130 -9.72 15.84 24.09
CA VAL A 130 -10.26 16.65 22.99
C VAL A 130 -11.75 16.38 22.78
N ALA A 131 -12.22 15.15 22.97
CA ALA A 131 -13.65 14.80 22.86
C ALA A 131 -14.51 15.22 24.07
N SER A 132 -13.88 15.49 25.23
CA SER A 132 -14.57 15.93 26.45
C SER A 132 -14.58 17.44 26.66
N LYS A 133 -14.22 18.24 25.64
CA LYS A 133 -14.31 19.71 25.63
C LYS A 133 -15.35 20.15 24.61
#